data_AF-A0A0G0WFG9-F1
#
_entry.id   AF-A0A0G0WFG9-F1
#
_cell.length_a   1.000
_cell.length_b   1.000
_cell.length_c   1.000
_cell.angle_alpha   90.00
_cell.angle_beta   90.00
_cell.angle_gamma   90.00
#
_symmetry.space_group_name_H-M   'P 1'
#
loop_
_entity.id
_entity.type
_entity.pdbx_description
1 polymer ?
#
loop_
_entity_poly.entity_id
_entity_poly.type
_entity_poly.pdbx_seq_one_letter_code
_entity_poly.pdbx_strand_id
1 'polypeptide(L)'
;MNEDLLKNQEFVKKKNKFLSAMKSGREIKIDELITDNELMADKETVLCMLQTQGGDLLKHVSANLKDDEQVVFQACTNEGVNPAMNDATPFEHASERIKSSDQFMSKLKKYWLAFGRNDQAGLIQRYSLQRKNNLAS
;
A
#
# COMPACT_ATOMS: atom_id res chain seq x y z
N MET A 1 27.44 -16.44 19.17
CA MET A 1 26.64 -15.66 18.20
C MET A 1 25.38 -15.23 18.93
N ASN A 2 25.05 -13.93 18.96
CA ASN A 2 23.84 -13.45 19.65
C ASN A 2 22.59 -13.92 18.89
N GLU A 3 21.55 -14.34 19.60
CA GLU A 3 20.27 -14.78 19.03
C GLU A 3 19.65 -13.71 18.13
N ASP A 4 19.79 -12.43 18.48
CA ASP A 4 19.31 -11.30 17.67
C ASP A 4 20.01 -11.22 16.31
N LEU A 5 21.31 -11.52 16.28
CA LEU A 5 22.09 -11.53 15.04
C LEU A 5 21.67 -12.70 14.14
N LEU A 6 21.39 -13.86 14.74
CA LEU A 6 20.92 -15.03 13.99
C LEU A 6 19.53 -14.79 13.40
N LYS A 7 18.58 -14.26 14.17
CA LYS A 7 17.22 -13.91 13.70
C LYS A 7 17.27 -12.90 12.55
N ASN A 8 18.10 -11.86 12.66
CA ASN A 8 18.27 -10.89 11.58
C ASN A 8 18.85 -11.53 10.31
N GLN A 9 19.83 -12.43 10.43
CA GLN A 9 20.39 -13.15 9.28
C GLN A 9 19.35 -14.05 8.60
N GLU A 10 18.53 -14.76 9.38
CA GLU A 10 17.44 -15.59 8.85
C GLU A 10 16.39 -14.75 8.12
N PHE A 11 15.99 -13.62 8.71
CA PHE A 11 15.08 -12.67 8.07
C PHE A 11 15.64 -12.14 6.74
N VAL A 12 16.89 -11.66 6.73
CA VAL A 12 17.54 -11.14 5.51
C VAL A 12 17.60 -12.22 4.42
N LYS A 13 17.90 -13.47 4.78
CA LYS A 13 17.91 -14.60 3.84
C LYS A 13 16.52 -14.86 3.26
N LYS A 14 15.49 -14.87 4.10
CA LYS A 14 14.08 -15.02 3.70
C LYS A 14 13.65 -13.89 2.75
N LYS A 15 13.91 -12.63 3.13
CA LYS A 15 13.65 -11.44 2.31
C LYS A 15 14.35 -11.49 0.95
N ASN A 16 15.63 -11.83 0.89
CA ASN A 16 16.38 -11.87 -0.37
C ASN A 16 15.88 -12.98 -1.31
N LYS A 17 15.57 -14.16 -0.76
CA LYS A 17 14.94 -15.25 -1.53
C LYS A 17 13.61 -14.77 -2.13
N PHE A 18 12.85 -14.00 -1.38
CA PHE A 18 11.57 -13.46 -1.80
C PHE A 18 11.71 -12.39 -2.90
N LEU A 19 12.50 -11.34 -2.66
CA LEU A 19 12.73 -10.25 -3.61
C LEU A 19 13.31 -10.78 -4.94
N SER A 20 14.20 -11.76 -4.90
CA SER A 20 14.75 -12.38 -6.11
C SER A 20 13.68 -13.17 -6.89
N ALA A 21 12.74 -13.83 -6.22
CA ALA A 21 11.61 -14.49 -6.89
C ALA A 21 10.73 -13.49 -7.64
N MET A 22 10.37 -12.37 -7.00
CA MET A 22 9.53 -11.32 -7.62
C MET A 22 10.20 -10.74 -8.86
N LYS A 23 11.48 -10.39 -8.74
CA LYS A 23 12.27 -9.81 -9.84
C LYS A 23 12.43 -10.77 -11.02
N SER A 24 12.45 -12.07 -10.75
CA SER A 24 12.56 -13.10 -11.80
C SER A 24 11.23 -13.46 -12.49
N GLY A 25 10.11 -12.85 -12.07
CA GLY A 25 8.78 -13.20 -12.59
C GLY A 25 8.33 -14.63 -12.23
N ARG A 26 8.97 -15.24 -11.22
CA ARG A 26 8.53 -16.56 -10.72
C ARG A 26 7.20 -16.39 -10.00
N GLU A 27 6.33 -17.39 -10.16
CA GLU A 27 5.08 -17.45 -9.42
C GLU A 27 5.36 -17.45 -7.91
N ILE A 28 4.61 -16.62 -7.21
CA ILE A 28 4.73 -16.39 -5.79
C ILE A 28 3.38 -16.64 -5.16
N LYS A 29 3.37 -17.47 -4.13
CA LYS A 29 2.18 -17.71 -3.31
C LYS A 29 1.98 -16.54 -2.37
N ILE A 30 1.11 -15.60 -2.76
CA ILE A 30 0.79 -14.40 -1.98
C ILE A 30 0.25 -14.77 -0.59
N ASP A 31 -0.57 -15.82 -0.52
CA ASP A 31 -1.21 -16.28 0.72
C ASP A 31 -0.19 -16.64 1.81
N GLU A 32 0.97 -17.18 1.43
CA GLU A 32 2.04 -17.50 2.38
C GLU A 32 2.70 -16.22 2.92
N LEU A 33 2.80 -15.18 2.10
CA LEU A 33 3.49 -13.93 2.44
C LEU A 33 2.67 -13.02 3.34
N ILE A 34 1.37 -12.91 3.07
CA ILE A 34 0.48 -12.06 3.87
C ILE A 34 0.34 -12.55 5.32
N THR A 35 0.75 -13.79 5.59
CA THR A 35 0.83 -14.35 6.95
C THR A 35 2.17 -14.09 7.65
N ASP A 36 3.19 -13.61 6.93
CA ASP A 36 4.51 -13.29 7.48
C ASP A 36 4.59 -11.82 7.92
N ASN A 37 4.37 -11.59 9.21
CA ASN A 37 4.35 -10.24 9.78
C ASN A 37 5.66 -9.47 9.60
N GLU A 38 6.82 -10.14 9.53
CA GLU A 38 8.10 -9.45 9.36
C GLU A 38 8.24 -8.92 7.93
N LEU A 39 7.84 -9.73 6.94
CA LEU A 39 7.79 -9.32 5.54
C LEU A 39 6.75 -8.21 5.31
N MET A 40 5.58 -8.31 5.94
CA MET A 40 4.52 -7.30 5.85
C MET A 40 4.81 -6.02 6.67
N ALA A 41 5.90 -6.01 7.43
CA ALA A 41 6.46 -4.84 8.09
C ALA A 41 7.69 -4.26 7.36
N ASP A 42 8.26 -4.97 6.40
CA ASP A 42 9.41 -4.50 5.62
C ASP A 42 8.95 -3.70 4.39
N LYS A 43 9.33 -2.42 4.38
CA LYS A 43 8.91 -1.46 3.34
C LYS A 43 9.31 -1.88 1.93
N GLU A 44 10.53 -2.39 1.74
CA GLU A 44 11.04 -2.78 0.41
C GLU A 44 10.25 -3.97 -0.15
N THR A 45 10.03 -4.99 0.69
CA THR A 45 9.20 -6.16 0.40
C THR A 45 7.80 -5.73 -0.01
N VAL A 46 7.14 -4.90 0.80
CA VAL A 46 5.77 -4.42 0.55
C VAL A 46 5.69 -3.60 -0.74
N LEU A 47 6.63 -2.69 -1.01
CA LEU A 47 6.61 -1.91 -2.25
C LEU A 47 6.74 -2.79 -3.50
N CYS A 48 7.60 -3.80 -3.47
CA CYS A 48 7.76 -4.73 -4.59
C CYS A 48 6.50 -5.61 -4.79
N MET A 49 5.85 -6.03 -3.70
CA MET A 49 4.58 -6.74 -3.78
C MET A 49 3.46 -5.84 -4.30
N LEU A 50 3.36 -4.60 -3.83
CA LEU A 50 2.35 -3.65 -4.30
C LEU A 50 2.44 -3.42 -5.79
N GLN A 51 3.65 -3.40 -6.36
CA GLN A 51 3.88 -3.27 -7.81
C GLN A 51 3.41 -4.51 -8.58
N THR A 52 3.65 -5.71 -8.05
CA THR A 52 3.43 -6.97 -8.79
C THR A 52 2.06 -7.61 -8.55
N GLN A 53 1.45 -7.38 -7.38
CA GLN A 53 0.23 -8.07 -6.93
C GLN A 53 -1.00 -7.15 -6.81
N GLY A 54 -0.80 -5.83 -6.81
CA GLY A 54 -1.90 -4.87 -6.72
C GLY A 54 -2.02 -4.17 -5.36
N GLY A 55 -2.91 -3.18 -5.31
CA GLY A 55 -3.07 -2.28 -4.17
C GLY A 55 -3.74 -2.89 -2.94
N ASP A 56 -4.60 -3.90 -3.13
CA ASP A 56 -5.39 -4.53 -2.06
C ASP A 56 -4.54 -5.16 -0.96
N LEU A 57 -3.26 -5.42 -1.26
CA LEU A 57 -2.28 -5.89 -0.29
C LEU A 57 -2.17 -4.95 0.93
N LEU A 58 -2.48 -3.66 0.78
CA LEU A 58 -2.41 -2.69 1.88
C LEU A 58 -3.23 -3.13 3.11
N LYS A 59 -4.29 -3.93 2.94
CA LYS A 59 -5.06 -4.46 4.08
C LYS A 59 -4.25 -5.35 5.02
N HIS A 60 -3.24 -6.04 4.48
CA HIS A 60 -2.38 -6.98 5.18
C HIS A 60 -1.08 -6.37 5.72
N VAL A 61 -0.69 -5.17 5.29
CA VAL A 61 0.57 -4.55 5.75
C VAL A 61 0.47 -4.06 7.20
N SER A 62 1.63 -3.97 7.85
CA SER A 62 1.73 -3.48 9.23
C SER A 62 1.16 -2.05 9.38
N ALA A 63 0.67 -1.71 10.58
CA ALA A 63 0.12 -0.39 10.87
C ALA A 63 1.11 0.75 10.54
N ASN A 64 2.40 0.54 10.79
CA ASN A 64 3.45 1.51 10.48
C ASN A 64 3.56 1.79 8.98
N LEU A 65 3.36 0.77 8.13
CA LEU A 65 3.41 0.94 6.67
C LEU A 65 2.07 1.45 6.08
N LYS A 66 0.93 1.17 6.73
CA LYS A 66 -0.36 1.83 6.41
C LYS A 66 -0.32 3.33 6.65
N ASP A 67 0.64 3.77 7.43
CA ASP A 67 0.90 5.15 7.77
C ASP A 67 2.02 5.76 6.89
N ASP A 68 2.76 4.95 6.13
CA ASP A 68 3.81 5.43 5.23
C ASP A 68 3.24 5.98 3.91
N GLU A 69 3.46 7.26 3.64
CA GLU A 69 2.91 7.92 2.44
C GLU A 69 3.34 7.25 1.13
N GLN A 70 4.57 6.76 1.03
CA GLN A 70 5.05 6.13 -0.20
C GLN A 70 4.35 4.79 -0.44
N VAL A 71 4.17 3.99 0.62
CA VAL A 71 3.47 2.71 0.55
C VAL A 71 2.00 2.91 0.17
N VAL A 72 1.29 3.81 0.85
CA VAL A 72 -0.12 4.07 0.56
C VAL A 72 -0.29 4.64 -0.85
N PHE A 73 0.59 5.57 -1.25
CA PHE A 73 0.55 6.14 -2.60
C PHE A 73 0.75 5.06 -3.66
N GLN A 74 1.79 4.23 -3.52
CA GLN A 74 2.05 3.12 -4.45
C GLN A 74 0.87 2.16 -4.54
N ALA A 75 0.22 1.84 -3.42
CA ALA A 75 -0.96 1.00 -3.41
C ALA A 75 -2.12 1.61 -4.20
N CYS A 76 -2.36 2.91 -4.03
CA CYS A 76 -3.44 3.64 -4.70
C CYS A 76 -3.17 3.93 -6.20
N THR A 77 -1.91 3.88 -6.62
CA THR A 77 -1.51 4.22 -8.00
C THR A 77 -1.06 3.02 -8.82
N ASN A 78 -1.03 1.81 -8.26
CA ASN A 78 -0.63 0.65 -9.06
C ASN A 78 -1.64 0.37 -10.18
N GLU A 79 -1.14 0.00 -11.37
CA GLU A 79 -1.91 -0.07 -12.61
C GLU A 79 -3.06 -1.11 -12.59
N GLY A 80 -3.11 -1.97 -11.58
CA GLY A 80 -4.17 -2.96 -11.37
C GLY A 80 -5.38 -2.51 -10.53
N VAL A 81 -5.43 -1.27 -10.01
CA VAL A 81 -6.67 -0.78 -9.35
C VAL A 81 -7.73 -0.62 -10.44
N ASN A 82 -8.63 -1.59 -10.52
CA ASN A 82 -9.70 -1.66 -11.50
C ASN A 82 -10.68 -0.50 -11.26
N PRO A 83 -10.82 0.46 -12.19
CA PRO A 83 -11.77 1.57 -12.03
C PRO A 83 -13.24 1.11 -11.97
N ALA A 84 -13.54 -0.15 -12.35
CA ALA A 84 -14.86 -0.74 -12.19
C ALA A 84 -15.14 -1.25 -10.76
N MET A 85 -14.11 -1.39 -9.92
CA MET A 85 -14.29 -1.76 -8.51
C MET A 85 -14.46 -0.48 -7.70
N ASN A 86 -15.72 -0.05 -7.57
CA ASN A 86 -16.16 1.03 -6.71
C ASN A 86 -16.06 0.71 -5.20
N ASP A 87 -15.51 -0.44 -4.83
CA ASP A 87 -15.38 -0.87 -3.43
C ASP A 87 -13.95 -1.30 -3.14
N ALA A 88 -13.46 -0.84 -1.98
CA ALA A 88 -12.12 -1.06 -1.42
C ALA A 88 -10.96 -0.40 -2.18
N THR A 89 -10.96 0.94 -2.24
CA THR A 89 -9.69 1.63 -2.53
C THR A 89 -8.66 1.21 -1.48
N PRO A 90 -7.42 0.87 -1.84
CA PRO A 90 -6.35 0.63 -0.87
C PRO A 90 -6.26 1.73 0.20
N PHE A 91 -6.63 2.96 -0.19
CA PHE A 91 -6.75 4.12 0.67
C PHE A 91 -7.58 3.91 1.96
N GLU A 92 -8.60 3.05 1.97
CA GLU A 92 -9.43 2.82 3.16
C GLU A 92 -8.64 2.20 4.33
N HIS A 93 -7.61 1.41 3.98
CA HIS A 93 -6.71 0.76 4.92
C HIS A 93 -5.56 1.67 5.35
N ALA A 94 -5.44 2.86 4.78
CA ALA A 94 -4.45 3.84 5.23
C ALA A 94 -4.78 4.32 6.64
N SER A 95 -3.77 4.79 7.35
CA SER A 95 -3.94 5.35 8.70
C SER A 95 -4.88 6.56 8.68
N GLU A 96 -5.49 6.87 9.82
CA GLU A 96 -6.27 8.11 9.98
C GLU A 96 -5.42 9.35 9.66
N ARG A 97 -4.12 9.35 9.98
CA ARG A 97 -3.23 10.46 9.60
C ARG A 97 -3.24 10.67 8.09
N ILE A 98 -3.00 9.62 7.31
CA ILE A 98 -2.99 9.69 5.84
C ILE A 98 -4.37 10.08 5.29
N LYS A 99 -5.43 9.46 5.81
CA LYS A 99 -6.82 9.79 5.49
C LYS A 99 -7.23 11.21 5.92
N SER A 100 -6.46 11.83 6.80
CA SER A 100 -6.67 13.19 7.26
C SER A 100 -5.81 14.23 6.52
N SER A 101 -4.89 13.79 5.67
CA SER A 101 -3.91 14.66 5.01
C SER A 101 -4.43 15.22 3.70
N ASP A 102 -4.81 16.51 3.72
CA ASP A 102 -5.19 17.26 2.51
C ASP A 102 -4.05 17.30 1.49
N GLN A 103 -2.79 17.34 1.96
CA GLN A 103 -1.61 17.33 1.10
C GLN A 103 -1.49 16.01 0.33
N PHE A 104 -1.66 14.87 1.03
CA PHE A 104 -1.62 13.54 0.43
C PHE A 104 -2.75 13.39 -0.60
N MET A 105 -3.99 13.73 -0.21
CA MET A 105 -5.15 13.66 -1.09
C MET A 105 -5.00 14.53 -2.34
N SER A 106 -4.47 15.74 -2.20
CA SER A 106 -4.22 16.63 -3.34
C SER A 106 -3.19 16.03 -4.30
N LYS A 107 -2.12 15.42 -3.77
CA LYS A 107 -1.11 14.74 -4.57
C LYS A 107 -1.72 13.54 -5.32
N LEU A 108 -2.49 12.69 -4.64
CA LEU A 108 -3.13 11.52 -5.23
C LEU A 108 -4.15 11.92 -6.31
N LYS A 109 -4.98 12.93 -6.03
CA LYS A 109 -5.90 13.52 -7.01
C LYS A 109 -5.17 14.00 -8.25
N LYS A 110 -4.10 14.80 -8.09
CA LYS A 110 -3.32 15.33 -9.22
C LYS A 110 -2.72 14.21 -10.06
N TYR A 111 -2.22 13.16 -9.42
CA TYR A 111 -1.72 11.98 -10.10
C TYR A 111 -2.83 11.34 -10.96
N TRP A 112 -3.97 10.99 -10.36
CA TRP A 112 -5.06 10.35 -11.10
C TRP A 112 -5.59 11.21 -12.26
N LEU A 113 -5.72 12.52 -12.07
CA LEU A 113 -6.10 13.44 -13.15
C LEU A 113 -5.08 13.42 -14.30
N ALA A 114 -3.78 13.37 -14.01
CA ALA A 114 -2.74 13.29 -15.03
C ALA A 114 -2.81 12.01 -15.88
N PHE A 115 -3.35 10.93 -15.31
CA PHE A 115 -3.58 9.65 -16.01
C PHE A 115 -5.04 9.46 -16.49
N GLY A 116 -5.85 10.51 -16.48
CA GLY A 116 -7.25 10.47 -16.95
C GLY A 116 -8.23 9.70 -16.05
N ARG A 117 -7.82 9.31 -14.84
CA ARG A 117 -8.66 8.61 -13.84
C ARG A 117 -9.55 9.59 -13.08
N ASN A 118 -10.50 10.20 -13.81
CA ASN A 118 -11.40 11.22 -13.30
C ASN A 118 -12.38 10.70 -12.24
N ASP A 119 -12.77 9.42 -12.34
CA ASP A 119 -13.57 8.69 -11.37
C ASP A 119 -12.88 8.65 -9.98
N GLN A 120 -11.63 8.18 -9.95
CA GLN A 120 -10.84 8.07 -8.72
C GLN A 120 -10.54 9.45 -8.12
N ALA A 121 -10.17 10.42 -8.96
CA ALA A 121 -9.97 11.80 -8.55
C ALA A 121 -11.25 12.43 -7.95
N GLY A 122 -12.42 12.08 -8.48
CA GLY A 122 -13.71 12.48 -7.95
C GLY A 122 -14.03 11.84 -6.60
N LEU A 123 -13.73 10.55 -6.43
CA LEU A 123 -13.95 9.82 -5.17
C LEU A 123 -13.14 10.43 -4.02
N ILE A 124 -11.83 10.64 -4.19
CA ILE A 124 -11.01 11.23 -3.13
C ILE A 124 -11.42 12.66 -2.81
N GLN A 125 -11.87 13.43 -3.80
CA GLN A 125 -12.41 14.77 -3.57
C GLN A 125 -13.70 14.74 -2.74
N ARG A 126 -14.63 13.81 -3.04
CA ARG A 126 -15.86 13.63 -2.24
C ARG A 126 -15.51 13.23 -0.81
N TYR A 127 -14.56 12.31 -0.63
CA TYR A 127 -14.07 11.90 0.68
C TYR A 127 -13.53 13.10 1.48
N SER A 128 -12.68 13.94 0.89
CA SER A 128 -12.16 15.15 1.55
C SER A 128 -13.28 16.11 1.97
N LEU A 129 -14.29 16.30 1.12
CA LEU A 129 -15.42 17.20 1.40
C LEU A 129 -16.33 16.67 2.51
N GLN A 130 -16.69 15.38 2.46
CA GLN A 130 -17.53 14.75 3.47
C GLN A 130 -16.86 14.79 4.85
N ARG A 131 -15.56 14.52 4.91
CA ARG A 131 -14.79 14.66 6.15
C ARG A 131 -14.84 16.09 6.71
N LYS A 132 -14.67 17.11 5.87
CA LYS A 132 -14.72 18.52 6.31
C LYS A 132 -16.10 18.90 6.84
N ASN A 133 -17.17 18.45 6.18
CA ASN A 133 -18.53 18.67 6.63
C ASN A 133 -18.80 17.99 7.99
N ASN A 134 -18.34 16.75 8.17
CA ASN A 134 -18.49 16.01 9.42
C ASN A 134 -17.74 16.67 10.60
N LEU A 135 -16.62 17.35 10.35
CA LEU A 135 -15.87 18.09 11.38
C LEU A 135 -16.48 19.45 11.73
N ALA A 136 -17.32 20.00 10.85
CA ALA A 136 -17.97 21.31 11.02
C ALA A 136 -19.39 21.20 11.60
N SER A 137 -19.89 19.98 11.82
CA SER A 137 -21.21 19.66 12.39
C SER A 137 -21.08 19.40 13.89
#